data_AF-A0A6D2I0D6-F1
#
_entry.id   AF-A0A6D2I0D6-F1
#
_cell.length_a   1.000
_cell.length_b   1.000
_cell.length_c   1.000
_cell.angle_alpha   90.00
_cell.angle_beta   90.00
_cell.angle_gamma   90.00
#
_symmetry.space_group_name_H-M   'P 1'
#
loop_
_entity.id
_entity.type
_entity.pdbx_description
1 polymer ?
#
loop_
_entity_poly.entity_id
_entity_poly.type
_entity_poly.pdbx_seq_one_letter_code
_entity_poly.pdbx_strand_id
1 'polypeptide(L)'
;MTKWSMVKRIPIYGGSFISMKHMVLASTADLSWSYTFSAMHSLINTGEEDEEDLLKKTVNHSESSSKIINKIDYTNLVEKYTRDGNLSAAYDLLQSLQEKNICLPIPVFKNLLAAAGEQNDTKLSCRTFRELLVSACNPLTSDCYLNLARAFINTDDCTHLSSLLKEVSESSLPCRLIVINRTILAFAESRQVNKVLMILDQMREWECKPDVITYNSVLDILGRAGLVNEMLALLSTMKEDCDVSLNIITYNTVLNGMRKACRFGMCLVLYNEMVQCGIEPDLLSYTAVIDSLGRSGNVKESLRLFEEMKQRQIRPSVYVYRALIDSLKKSGNFLRALQISDELKNTSSVDLAGPQDFKKHLRPHRR
;
A
#
# COMPACT_ATOMS: atom_id res chain seq x y z
N MET A 1 56.20 -7.16 -6.01
CA MET A 1 55.12 -7.90 -6.69
C MET A 1 54.66 -9.02 -5.77
N THR A 2 53.55 -8.82 -5.06
CA THR A 2 53.03 -9.87 -4.16
C THR A 2 51.50 -9.83 -4.16
N LYS A 3 50.98 -10.79 -4.91
CA LYS A 3 49.61 -11.32 -5.08
C LYS A 3 48.49 -10.70 -4.24
N TRP A 4 47.58 -10.05 -4.95
CA TRP A 4 46.19 -9.84 -4.55
C TRP A 4 45.51 -11.21 -4.39
N SER A 5 45.14 -11.59 -3.16
CA SER A 5 44.27 -12.73 -2.94
C SER A 5 42.81 -12.26 -2.99
N MET A 6 42.08 -12.89 -3.90
CA MET A 6 40.69 -12.65 -4.23
C MET A 6 39.80 -12.62 -2.98
N VAL A 7 39.27 -11.43 -2.67
CA VAL A 7 38.03 -11.31 -1.89
C VAL A 7 36.96 -12.05 -2.69
N LYS A 8 36.51 -13.19 -2.17
CA LYS A 8 35.36 -13.91 -2.71
C LYS A 8 34.21 -12.91 -2.84
N ARG A 9 33.83 -12.60 -4.08
CA ARG A 9 32.54 -11.98 -4.41
C ARG A 9 31.48 -12.90 -3.83
N ILE A 10 30.82 -12.48 -2.76
CA ILE A 10 29.55 -13.05 -2.35
C ILE A 10 28.53 -12.46 -3.34
N PRO A 11 27.97 -13.24 -4.28
CA PRO A 11 27.02 -12.73 -5.24
C PRO A 11 25.64 -12.89 -4.63
N ILE A 12 25.03 -11.80 -4.15
CA ILE A 12 23.60 -11.81 -3.88
C ILE A 12 23.03 -10.50 -4.40
N TYR A 13 22.40 -10.65 -5.57
CA TYR A 13 21.26 -9.94 -6.14
C TYR A 13 21.11 -8.45 -5.82
N GLY A 14 20.93 -7.68 -6.90
CA GLY A 14 20.26 -6.38 -6.86
C GLY A 14 18.95 -6.51 -6.11
N GLY A 15 19.00 -6.24 -4.80
CA GLY A 15 17.85 -6.03 -3.97
C GLY A 15 17.28 -4.68 -4.36
N SER A 16 16.44 -4.68 -5.40
CA SER A 16 15.35 -3.72 -5.49
C SER A 16 14.77 -3.65 -4.08
N PHE A 17 14.83 -2.48 -3.44
CA PHE A 17 14.02 -2.18 -2.28
C PHE A 17 12.66 -2.82 -2.53
N ILE A 18 12.28 -3.78 -1.68
CA ILE A 18 10.93 -4.30 -1.68
C ILE A 18 10.08 -3.06 -1.48
N SER A 19 9.46 -2.63 -2.58
CA SER A 19 8.44 -1.60 -2.64
C SER A 19 7.47 -1.82 -1.49
N MET A 20 6.83 -0.75 -1.02
CA MET A 20 5.94 -0.62 0.14
C MET A 20 4.79 -1.65 0.33
N LYS A 21 4.87 -2.87 -0.20
CA LYS A 21 3.98 -4.03 -0.03
C LYS A 21 3.62 -4.37 1.42
N HIS A 22 4.33 -3.84 2.41
CA HIS A 22 4.04 -4.11 3.81
C HIS A 22 3.76 -2.85 4.65
N MET A 23 3.68 -1.66 4.05
CA MET A 23 3.50 -0.41 4.81
C MET A 23 2.05 -0.06 5.20
N VAL A 24 1.05 -0.86 4.80
CA VAL A 24 -0.37 -0.61 5.12
C VAL A 24 -1.08 -1.88 5.56
N LEU A 25 -0.63 -2.45 6.68
CA LEU A 25 -1.44 -3.35 7.49
C LEU A 25 -1.34 -2.89 8.94
N ALA A 26 -2.07 -1.82 9.27
CA ALA A 26 -2.61 -1.73 10.61
C ALA A 26 -3.60 -2.88 10.79
N SER A 27 -3.27 -3.73 11.76
CA SER A 27 -4.05 -4.76 12.44
C SER A 27 -5.56 -4.79 12.12
N THR A 28 -6.04 -5.93 11.60
CA THR A 28 -7.45 -6.36 11.63
C THR A 28 -7.90 -6.83 13.02
N ALA A 29 -7.13 -6.51 14.07
CA ALA A 29 -7.49 -6.76 15.46
C ALA A 29 -7.47 -5.42 16.19
N ASP A 30 -8.57 -5.12 16.89
CA ASP A 30 -8.80 -3.95 17.77
C ASP A 30 -9.64 -2.79 17.19
N LEU A 31 -10.68 -3.12 16.41
CA LEU A 31 -11.91 -2.33 16.43
C LEU A 31 -13.04 -3.23 16.91
N SER A 32 -13.33 -3.16 18.21
CA SER A 32 -14.55 -3.70 18.77
C SER A 32 -15.75 -3.00 18.13
N TRP A 33 -16.31 -3.58 17.07
CA TRP A 33 -17.62 -3.21 16.52
C TRP A 33 -18.75 -3.87 17.30
N SER A 34 -18.64 -3.90 18.63
CA SER A 34 -19.83 -3.97 19.47
C SER A 34 -20.43 -2.57 19.51
N TYR A 35 -21.74 -2.48 19.29
CA TYR A 35 -22.55 -1.26 19.27
C TYR A 35 -22.53 -0.43 17.98
N THR A 36 -23.26 -0.92 16.96
CA THR A 36 -24.27 -0.13 16.23
C THR A 36 -25.18 -0.97 15.31
N PHE A 37 -25.04 -2.30 15.24
CA PHE A 37 -25.97 -3.11 14.44
C PHE A 37 -27.28 -3.51 15.18
N SER A 38 -27.30 -3.46 16.51
CA SER A 38 -28.49 -3.82 17.30
C SER A 38 -29.63 -2.78 17.23
N ALA A 39 -29.38 -1.57 16.70
CA ALA A 39 -30.39 -0.51 16.62
C ALA A 39 -31.20 -0.50 15.31
N MET A 40 -30.81 -1.28 14.28
CA MET A 40 -31.62 -1.42 13.05
C MET A 40 -32.53 -2.66 13.05
N HIS A 41 -32.44 -3.52 14.07
CA HIS A 41 -33.23 -4.75 14.15
C HIS A 41 -34.18 -4.83 15.36
N SER A 42 -34.76 -3.70 15.79
CA SER A 42 -35.84 -3.68 16.79
C SER A 42 -37.23 -3.95 16.19
N LEU A 43 -37.34 -4.94 15.30
CA LEU A 43 -38.61 -5.62 15.01
C LEU A 43 -38.28 -7.10 14.78
N ILE A 44 -38.94 -7.95 15.58
CA ILE A 44 -38.83 -9.42 15.71
C ILE A 44 -37.95 -9.85 16.90
N ASN A 45 -38.50 -9.66 18.10
CA ASN A 45 -38.43 -10.62 19.23
C ASN A 45 -38.72 -12.04 18.70
N THR A 46 -38.22 -13.17 19.21
CA THR A 46 -37.57 -13.55 20.47
C THR A 46 -37.26 -15.04 20.33
N GLY A 47 -36.18 -15.55 20.92
CA GLY A 47 -36.04 -16.98 21.20
C GLY A 47 -34.61 -17.47 21.02
N GLU A 48 -33.88 -17.53 22.12
CA GLU A 48 -32.67 -18.34 22.24
C GLU A 48 -33.00 -19.83 22.15
N GLU A 49 -31.96 -20.61 21.85
CA GLU A 49 -31.80 -22.07 22.01
C GLU A 49 -31.96 -22.97 20.76
N ASP A 50 -30.86 -23.71 20.50
CA ASP A 50 -30.71 -24.96 19.74
C ASP A 50 -30.54 -24.92 18.21
N GLU A 51 -29.36 -24.46 17.78
CA GLU A 51 -28.94 -24.29 16.37
C GLU A 51 -28.44 -25.56 15.64
N GLU A 52 -28.66 -26.78 16.14
CA GLU A 52 -28.11 -27.99 15.49
C GLU A 52 -29.11 -29.14 15.21
N ASP A 53 -30.38 -29.03 15.60
CA ASP A 53 -31.36 -30.12 15.45
C ASP A 53 -32.63 -29.80 14.62
N LEU A 54 -32.76 -28.58 14.09
CA LEU A 54 -33.83 -28.20 13.14
C LEU A 54 -33.47 -28.41 11.66
N LEU A 55 -32.19 -28.57 11.32
CA LEU A 55 -31.72 -28.84 9.95
C LEU A 55 -31.96 -30.29 9.48
N LYS A 56 -32.44 -31.19 10.36
CA LYS A 56 -32.70 -32.60 10.03
C LYS A 56 -34.18 -33.00 9.97
N LYS A 57 -35.13 -32.09 10.25
CA LYS A 57 -36.58 -32.42 10.25
C LYS A 57 -37.47 -31.61 9.31
N THR A 58 -36.93 -30.70 8.51
CA THR A 58 -37.64 -30.10 7.35
C THR A 58 -37.16 -30.67 6.02
N VAL A 59 -36.58 -31.88 6.03
CA VAL A 59 -36.28 -32.66 4.82
C VAL A 59 -37.51 -33.40 4.25
N ASN A 60 -38.61 -33.50 5.01
CA ASN A 60 -39.82 -34.19 4.55
C ASN A 60 -41.04 -33.29 4.68
N HIS A 61 -41.17 -32.35 3.73
CA HIS A 61 -42.42 -31.83 3.14
C HIS A 61 -42.14 -30.51 2.42
N SER A 62 -41.36 -30.58 1.34
CA SER A 62 -41.45 -29.67 0.19
C SER A 62 -40.68 -30.25 -1.00
N GLU A 63 -41.00 -31.50 -1.36
CA GLU A 63 -40.57 -32.14 -2.61
C GLU A 63 -41.17 -31.50 -3.88
N SER A 64 -41.55 -30.23 -3.83
CA SER A 64 -42.22 -29.53 -4.93
C SER A 64 -41.71 -28.11 -5.17
N SER A 65 -40.70 -27.66 -4.42
CA SER A 65 -40.15 -26.29 -4.59
C SER A 65 -38.62 -26.25 -4.65
N SER A 66 -37.93 -27.31 -4.25
CA SER A 66 -36.46 -27.45 -4.35
C SER A 66 -35.99 -28.23 -5.60
N LYS A 67 -36.91 -28.74 -6.43
CA LYS A 67 -36.61 -29.52 -7.66
C LYS A 67 -36.85 -28.78 -8.99
N ILE A 68 -37.21 -27.48 -8.99
CA ILE A 68 -37.55 -26.73 -10.22
C ILE A 68 -36.55 -25.62 -10.60
N ILE A 69 -35.53 -25.31 -9.77
CA ILE A 69 -34.46 -24.34 -10.12
C ILE A 69 -33.16 -25.08 -10.50
N ASN A 70 -33.25 -26.07 -11.39
CA ASN A 70 -32.09 -26.67 -12.04
C ASN A 70 -32.26 -26.58 -13.55
N LYS A 71 -31.62 -25.57 -14.19
CA LYS A 71 -31.23 -25.68 -15.61
C LYS A 71 -30.08 -24.79 -16.06
N ILE A 72 -29.69 -23.76 -15.30
CA ILE A 72 -28.47 -23.00 -15.56
C ILE A 72 -27.78 -22.77 -14.21
N ASP A 73 -26.68 -23.48 -13.97
CA ASP A 73 -25.76 -23.10 -12.92
C ASP A 73 -25.02 -21.85 -13.41
N TYR A 74 -25.62 -20.69 -13.13
CA TYR A 74 -25.13 -19.40 -13.59
C TYR A 74 -23.70 -19.13 -13.11
N THR A 75 -23.28 -19.70 -11.97
CA THR A 75 -21.90 -19.69 -11.50
C THR A 75 -20.99 -20.41 -12.48
N ASN A 76 -21.30 -21.66 -12.82
CA ASN A 76 -20.55 -22.43 -13.81
C ASN A 76 -20.55 -21.79 -15.20
N LEU A 77 -21.64 -21.11 -15.57
CA LEU A 77 -21.74 -20.41 -16.85
C LEU A 77 -20.87 -19.14 -16.88
N VAL A 78 -20.91 -18.32 -15.83
CA VAL A 78 -20.01 -17.15 -15.68
C VAL A 78 -18.56 -17.61 -15.68
N GLU A 79 -18.22 -18.65 -14.92
CA GLU A 79 -16.86 -19.21 -14.90
C GLU A 79 -16.43 -19.77 -16.25
N LYS A 80 -17.35 -20.40 -17.00
CA LYS A 80 -17.08 -20.85 -18.36
C LYS A 80 -16.79 -19.67 -19.29
N TYR A 81 -17.64 -18.65 -19.32
CA TYR A 81 -17.41 -17.47 -20.17
C TYR A 81 -16.12 -16.73 -19.78
N THR A 82 -15.80 -16.70 -18.48
CA THR A 82 -14.55 -16.15 -17.94
C THR A 82 -13.35 -16.93 -18.47
N ARG A 83 -13.40 -18.28 -18.45
CA ARG A 83 -12.34 -19.17 -18.93
C ARG A 83 -12.18 -19.12 -20.45
N ASP A 84 -13.30 -19.02 -21.18
CA ASP A 84 -13.34 -18.95 -22.64
C ASP A 84 -12.98 -17.55 -23.16
N GLY A 85 -12.76 -16.57 -22.26
CA GLY A 85 -12.40 -15.19 -22.57
C GLY A 85 -13.53 -14.37 -23.17
N ASN A 86 -14.77 -14.87 -23.17
CA ASN A 86 -15.93 -14.18 -23.72
C ASN A 86 -16.56 -13.23 -22.69
N LEU A 87 -15.88 -12.10 -22.45
CA LEU A 87 -16.26 -11.14 -21.41
C LEU A 87 -17.55 -10.38 -21.71
N SER A 88 -17.91 -10.17 -22.98
CA SER A 88 -19.18 -9.54 -23.35
C SER A 88 -20.37 -10.41 -22.95
N ALA A 89 -20.30 -11.72 -23.22
CA ALA A 89 -21.32 -12.66 -22.77
C ALA A 89 -21.39 -12.75 -21.24
N ALA A 90 -20.24 -12.70 -20.55
CA ALA A 90 -20.22 -12.63 -19.08
C ALA A 90 -20.87 -11.34 -18.55
N TYR A 91 -20.64 -10.20 -19.21
CA TYR A 91 -21.25 -8.92 -18.88
C TYR A 91 -22.77 -8.94 -19.06
N ASP A 92 -23.26 -9.41 -20.22
CA ASP A 92 -24.69 -9.50 -20.51
C ASP A 92 -25.39 -10.46 -19.55
N LEU A 93 -24.71 -11.56 -19.21
CA LEU A 93 -25.20 -12.51 -18.22
C LEU A 93 -25.32 -11.87 -16.83
N LEU A 94 -24.29 -11.17 -16.35
CA LEU A 94 -24.34 -10.46 -15.07
C LEU A 94 -25.50 -9.45 -15.03
N GLN A 95 -25.72 -8.71 -16.13
CA GLN A 95 -26.83 -7.78 -16.22
C GLN A 95 -28.18 -8.48 -16.09
N SER A 96 -28.37 -9.59 -16.81
CA SER A 96 -29.61 -10.36 -16.74
C SER A 96 -29.85 -10.99 -15.37
N LEU A 97 -28.79 -11.30 -14.62
CA LEU A 97 -28.89 -11.85 -13.26
C LEU A 97 -29.26 -10.78 -12.23
N GLN A 98 -28.74 -9.57 -12.40
CA GLN A 98 -29.09 -8.41 -11.58
C GLN A 98 -30.56 -8.00 -11.77
N GLU A 99 -31.04 -7.96 -13.02
CA GLU A 99 -32.46 -7.70 -13.32
C GLU A 99 -33.41 -8.72 -12.67
N LYS A 100 -32.90 -9.94 -12.42
CA LYS A 100 -33.63 -11.02 -11.76
C LYS A 100 -33.36 -11.11 -10.25
N ASN A 101 -32.61 -10.17 -9.66
CA ASN A 101 -32.18 -10.16 -8.26
C ASN A 101 -31.53 -11.49 -7.79
N ILE A 102 -30.78 -12.16 -8.68
CA ILE A 102 -30.08 -13.41 -8.35
C ILE A 102 -28.70 -13.07 -7.78
N CYS A 103 -28.46 -13.46 -6.52
CA CYS A 103 -27.21 -13.18 -5.83
C CYS A 103 -26.16 -14.28 -6.13
N LEU A 104 -25.02 -13.89 -6.70
CA LEU A 104 -23.91 -14.81 -6.98
C LEU A 104 -22.91 -14.85 -5.82
N PRO A 105 -22.21 -15.97 -5.59
CA PRO A 105 -21.16 -16.04 -4.58
C PRO A 105 -19.99 -15.08 -4.88
N ILE A 106 -19.44 -14.46 -3.83
CA ILE A 106 -18.27 -13.55 -3.90
C ILE A 106 -17.08 -14.14 -4.72
N PRO A 107 -16.73 -15.44 -4.61
CA PRO A 107 -15.65 -16.02 -5.43
C PRO A 107 -15.84 -15.85 -6.94
N VAL A 108 -17.08 -15.91 -7.44
CA VAL A 108 -17.40 -15.76 -8.86
C VAL A 108 -17.03 -14.36 -9.35
N PHE A 109 -17.43 -13.34 -8.59
CA PHE A 109 -17.08 -11.95 -8.91
C PHE A 109 -15.57 -11.68 -8.80
N LYS A 110 -14.86 -12.33 -7.85
CA LYS A 110 -13.39 -12.22 -7.77
C LYS A 110 -12.69 -12.80 -8.99
N ASN A 111 -13.13 -13.98 -9.46
CA ASN A 111 -12.58 -14.62 -10.65
C ASN A 111 -12.86 -13.79 -11.90
N LEU A 112 -14.08 -13.26 -12.02
CA LEU A 112 -14.46 -12.41 -13.15
C LEU A 112 -13.68 -11.10 -13.17
N LEU A 113 -13.47 -10.46 -12.01
CA LEU A 113 -12.64 -9.27 -11.89
C LEU A 113 -11.19 -9.54 -12.30
N ALA A 114 -10.64 -10.70 -11.94
CA ALA A 114 -9.31 -11.10 -12.36
C ALA A 114 -9.20 -11.23 -13.89
N ALA A 115 -10.16 -11.90 -14.52
CA ALA A 115 -10.18 -12.07 -15.97
C ALA A 115 -10.44 -10.75 -16.72
N ALA A 116 -11.36 -9.91 -16.22
CA ALA A 116 -11.61 -8.58 -16.77
C ALA A 116 -10.35 -7.69 -16.68
N GLY A 117 -9.61 -7.79 -15.58
CA GLY A 117 -8.32 -7.13 -15.39
C GLY A 117 -7.24 -7.62 -16.35
N GLU A 118 -7.20 -8.92 -16.68
CA GLU A 118 -6.24 -9.47 -17.66
C GLU A 118 -6.53 -9.03 -19.10
N GLN A 119 -7.80 -8.83 -19.44
CA GLN A 119 -8.20 -8.41 -20.78
C GLN A 119 -8.29 -6.88 -20.95
N ASN A 120 -7.96 -6.11 -19.91
CA ASN A 120 -8.09 -4.64 -19.89
C ASN A 120 -9.53 -4.15 -20.16
N ASP A 121 -10.54 -4.94 -19.80
CA ASP A 121 -11.95 -4.50 -19.91
C ASP A 121 -12.31 -3.62 -18.72
N THR A 122 -12.20 -2.31 -18.92
CA THR A 122 -12.44 -1.29 -17.90
C THR A 122 -13.90 -1.27 -17.44
N LYS A 123 -14.85 -1.50 -18.34
CA LYS A 123 -16.29 -1.44 -18.07
C LYS A 123 -16.73 -2.62 -17.21
N LEU A 124 -16.36 -3.84 -17.63
CA LEU A 124 -16.68 -5.04 -16.86
C LEU A 124 -15.95 -5.05 -15.50
N SER A 125 -14.70 -4.58 -15.45
CA SER A 125 -13.94 -4.48 -14.20
C SER A 125 -14.61 -3.54 -13.20
N CYS A 126 -15.00 -2.34 -13.61
CA CYS A 126 -15.71 -1.38 -12.73
C CYS A 126 -17.06 -1.93 -12.26
N ARG A 127 -17.83 -2.56 -13.15
CA ARG A 127 -19.13 -3.15 -12.78
C ARG A 127 -18.97 -4.29 -11.78
N THR A 128 -18.07 -5.23 -12.06
CA THR A 128 -17.80 -6.37 -11.17
C THR A 128 -17.28 -5.90 -9.81
N PHE A 129 -16.44 -4.86 -9.80
CA PHE A 129 -15.95 -4.26 -8.56
C PHE A 129 -17.07 -3.57 -7.76
N ARG A 130 -18.00 -2.88 -8.43
CA ARG A 130 -19.20 -2.32 -7.77
C ARG A 130 -20.03 -3.40 -7.09
N GLU A 131 -20.31 -4.50 -7.79
CA GLU A 131 -21.08 -5.61 -7.21
C GLU A 131 -20.36 -6.24 -6.01
N LEU A 132 -19.03 -6.34 -6.07
CA LEU A 132 -18.21 -6.78 -4.94
C LEU A 132 -18.31 -5.84 -3.75
N LEU A 133 -18.35 -4.53 -3.95
CA LEU A 133 -18.50 -3.56 -2.86
C LEU A 133 -19.87 -3.64 -2.18
N VAL A 134 -20.93 -3.86 -2.96
CA VAL A 134 -22.31 -3.98 -2.44
C VAL A 134 -22.52 -5.31 -1.74
N SER A 135 -21.96 -6.39 -2.29
CA SER A 135 -22.20 -7.76 -1.81
C SER A 135 -21.26 -8.18 -0.67
N ALA A 136 -20.14 -7.48 -0.45
CA ALA A 136 -19.16 -7.88 0.56
C ALA A 136 -19.50 -7.30 1.94
N CYS A 137 -19.82 -8.18 2.89
CA CYS A 137 -19.95 -7.82 4.31
C CYS A 137 -18.61 -7.50 4.99
N ASN A 138 -17.48 -7.78 4.33
CA ASN A 138 -16.11 -7.61 4.82
C ASN A 138 -15.28 -6.71 3.89
N PRO A 139 -14.21 -6.07 4.38
CA PRO A 139 -13.29 -5.32 3.52
C PRO A 139 -12.74 -6.18 2.37
N LEU A 140 -12.76 -5.63 1.16
CA LEU A 140 -12.21 -6.33 -0.01
C LEU A 140 -10.71 -6.64 0.15
N THR A 141 -10.30 -7.78 -0.40
CA THR A 141 -8.89 -8.22 -0.40
C THR A 141 -8.04 -7.36 -1.34
N SER A 142 -6.74 -7.20 -1.03
CA SER A 142 -5.80 -6.39 -1.84
C SER A 142 -5.79 -6.78 -3.32
N ASP A 143 -5.96 -8.07 -3.62
CA ASP A 143 -5.97 -8.58 -5.00
C ASP A 143 -7.13 -8.01 -5.84
N CYS A 144 -8.28 -7.69 -5.21
CA CYS A 144 -9.41 -7.08 -5.91
C CYS A 144 -9.03 -5.69 -6.45
N TYR A 145 -8.39 -4.87 -5.62
CA TYR A 145 -7.94 -3.54 -6.03
C TYR A 145 -6.83 -3.60 -7.08
N LEU A 146 -5.91 -4.58 -6.97
CA LEU A 146 -4.86 -4.78 -7.96
C LEU A 146 -5.39 -5.24 -9.31
N ASN A 147 -6.39 -6.13 -9.33
CA ASN A 147 -7.05 -6.56 -10.56
C ASN A 147 -7.84 -5.42 -11.20
N LEU A 148 -8.52 -4.57 -10.39
CA LEU A 148 -9.12 -3.34 -10.89
C LEU A 148 -8.06 -2.43 -11.52
N ALA A 149 -6.96 -2.15 -10.81
CA ALA A 149 -5.88 -1.32 -11.34
C ALA A 149 -5.27 -1.91 -12.62
N ARG A 150 -5.16 -3.24 -12.72
CA ARG A 150 -4.64 -3.96 -13.90
C ARG A 150 -5.47 -3.65 -15.15
N ALA A 151 -6.79 -3.65 -15.03
CA ALA A 151 -7.70 -3.37 -16.13
C ALA A 151 -7.43 -2.01 -16.80
N PHE A 152 -6.92 -1.06 -16.02
CA PHE A 152 -6.67 0.31 -16.45
C PHE A 152 -5.19 0.56 -16.78
N ILE A 153 -4.27 -0.40 -16.77
CA ILE A 153 -2.83 -0.10 -16.99
C ILE A 153 -2.57 0.49 -18.38
N ASN A 154 -3.18 -0.08 -19.41
CA ASN A 154 -2.93 0.29 -20.81
C ASN A 154 -3.96 1.28 -21.39
N THR A 155 -4.91 1.74 -20.58
CA THR A 155 -5.97 2.66 -21.03
C THR A 155 -5.72 4.07 -20.51
N ASP A 156 -5.93 5.06 -21.37
CA ASP A 156 -5.95 6.47 -20.97
C ASP A 156 -7.36 6.91 -20.53
N ASP A 157 -8.39 6.23 -21.04
CA ASP A 157 -9.78 6.48 -20.62
C ASP A 157 -10.01 5.96 -19.19
N CYS A 158 -10.20 6.92 -18.29
CA CYS A 158 -10.51 6.69 -16.87
C CYS A 158 -11.92 7.18 -16.49
N THR A 159 -12.81 7.41 -17.47
CA THR A 159 -14.19 7.86 -17.23
C THR A 159 -14.96 6.88 -16.35
N HIS A 160 -14.90 5.59 -16.67
CA HIS A 160 -15.53 4.52 -15.90
C HIS A 160 -14.99 4.42 -14.46
N LEU A 161 -13.67 4.59 -14.29
CA LEU A 161 -13.04 4.61 -12.97
C LEU A 161 -13.50 5.83 -12.15
N SER A 162 -13.54 7.01 -12.77
CA SER A 162 -13.97 8.25 -12.13
C SER A 162 -15.44 8.18 -11.71
N SER A 163 -16.31 7.64 -12.57
CA SER A 163 -17.73 7.41 -12.24
C SER A 163 -17.89 6.46 -11.06
N LEU A 164 -17.16 5.34 -11.06
CA LEU A 164 -17.20 4.37 -9.97
C LEU A 164 -16.75 5.00 -8.65
N LEU A 165 -15.63 5.73 -8.64
CA LEU A 165 -15.10 6.34 -7.42
C LEU A 165 -15.99 7.48 -6.91
N LYS A 166 -16.62 8.24 -7.82
CA LYS A 166 -17.65 9.23 -7.48
C LYS A 166 -18.88 8.59 -6.83
N GLU A 167 -19.37 7.47 -7.37
CA GLU A 167 -20.47 6.72 -6.74
C GLU A 167 -20.07 6.24 -5.34
N VAL A 168 -18.84 5.75 -5.18
CA VAL A 168 -18.31 5.32 -3.87
C VAL A 168 -18.20 6.50 -2.89
N SER A 169 -17.79 7.68 -3.34
CA SER A 169 -17.69 8.86 -2.47
C SER A 169 -19.04 9.40 -2.04
N GLU A 170 -20.03 9.39 -2.94
CA GLU A 170 -21.42 9.83 -2.68
C GLU A 170 -22.22 8.79 -1.87
N SER A 171 -21.77 7.53 -1.84
CA SER A 171 -22.43 6.48 -1.09
C SER A 171 -22.33 6.69 0.42
N SER A 172 -23.35 6.25 1.16
CA SER A 172 -23.35 6.20 2.63
C SER A 172 -22.48 5.06 3.19
N LEU A 173 -21.59 4.47 2.38
CA LEU A 173 -20.74 3.37 2.81
C LEU A 173 -19.76 3.86 3.90
N PRO A 174 -19.67 3.16 5.05
CA PRO A 174 -18.74 3.54 6.12
C PRO A 174 -17.26 3.44 5.68
N CYS A 175 -16.99 2.75 4.57
CA CYS A 175 -15.64 2.45 4.09
C CYS A 175 -15.19 3.32 2.89
N ARG A 176 -15.89 4.41 2.54
CA ARG A 176 -15.61 5.20 1.32
C ARG A 176 -14.14 5.61 1.15
N LEU A 177 -13.54 6.19 2.20
CA LEU A 177 -12.14 6.64 2.19
C LEU A 177 -11.17 5.45 2.11
N ILE A 178 -11.51 4.32 2.75
CA ILE A 178 -10.70 3.10 2.71
C ILE A 178 -10.64 2.56 1.28
N VAL A 179 -11.78 2.53 0.57
CA VAL A 179 -11.85 2.05 -0.82
C VAL A 179 -11.03 2.95 -1.75
N ILE A 180 -11.16 4.27 -1.61
CA ILE A 180 -10.39 5.23 -2.42
C ILE A 180 -8.88 5.10 -2.13
N ASN A 181 -8.48 5.08 -0.85
CA ASN A 181 -7.07 4.92 -0.45
C ASN A 181 -6.47 3.60 -0.95
N ARG A 182 -7.21 2.49 -0.87
CA ARG A 182 -6.77 1.19 -1.38
C ARG A 182 -6.68 1.18 -2.91
N THR A 183 -7.57 1.88 -3.60
CA THR A 183 -7.51 2.04 -5.05
C THR A 183 -6.28 2.85 -5.45
N ILE A 184 -6.01 3.99 -4.80
CA ILE A 184 -4.79 4.79 -4.99
C ILE A 184 -3.54 3.94 -4.76
N LEU A 185 -3.51 3.17 -3.67
CA LEU A 185 -2.39 2.27 -3.38
C LEU A 185 -2.20 1.22 -4.48
N ALA A 186 -3.27 0.62 -4.99
CA ALA A 186 -3.18 -0.37 -6.07
C ALA A 186 -2.66 0.24 -7.37
N PHE A 187 -3.12 1.43 -7.76
CA PHE A 187 -2.55 2.16 -8.91
C PHE A 187 -1.10 2.57 -8.68
N ALA A 188 -0.73 2.91 -7.43
CA ALA A 188 0.64 3.20 -7.04
C ALA A 188 1.57 1.98 -7.11
N GLU A 189 1.07 0.80 -6.77
CA GLU A 189 1.81 -0.47 -6.94
C GLU A 189 1.99 -0.80 -8.42
N SER A 190 0.98 -0.53 -9.24
CA SER A 190 1.00 -0.66 -10.71
C SER A 190 1.75 0.46 -11.45
N ARG A 191 2.41 1.37 -10.72
CA ARG A 191 3.23 2.49 -11.25
C ARG A 191 2.46 3.48 -12.14
N GLN A 192 1.15 3.61 -11.93
CA GLN A 192 0.27 4.49 -12.71
C GLN A 192 0.19 5.90 -12.10
N VAL A 193 1.25 6.72 -12.26
CA VAL A 193 1.33 8.06 -11.64
C VAL A 193 0.18 8.96 -12.06
N ASN A 194 -0.09 9.08 -13.37
CA ASN A 194 -1.12 9.99 -13.88
C ASN A 194 -2.50 9.67 -13.30
N LYS A 195 -2.84 8.39 -13.16
CA LYS A 195 -4.11 7.94 -12.59
C LYS A 195 -4.20 8.23 -11.10
N VAL A 196 -3.12 8.05 -10.36
CA VAL A 196 -3.06 8.40 -8.93
C VAL A 196 -3.27 9.90 -8.72
N LEU A 197 -2.61 10.75 -9.52
CA LEU A 197 -2.78 12.20 -9.44
C LEU A 197 -4.21 12.62 -9.83
N MET A 198 -4.76 12.05 -10.90
CA MET A 198 -6.14 12.29 -11.31
C MET A 198 -7.13 11.97 -10.18
N ILE A 199 -6.99 10.81 -9.51
CA ILE A 199 -7.87 10.46 -8.38
C ILE A 199 -7.69 11.45 -7.23
N LEU A 200 -6.46 11.82 -6.88
CA LEU A 200 -6.19 12.79 -5.82
C LEU A 200 -6.83 14.16 -6.09
N ASP A 201 -6.79 14.63 -7.33
CA ASP A 201 -7.41 15.89 -7.72
C ASP A 201 -8.94 15.81 -7.65
N GLN A 202 -9.53 14.70 -8.13
CA GLN A 202 -10.98 14.46 -8.10
C GLN A 202 -11.53 14.29 -6.68
N MET A 203 -10.74 13.81 -5.71
CA MET A 203 -11.17 13.69 -4.32
C MET A 203 -11.68 15.02 -3.73
N ARG A 204 -11.16 16.16 -4.20
CA ARG A 204 -11.64 17.49 -3.80
C ARG A 204 -13.06 17.77 -4.28
N GLU A 205 -13.40 17.34 -5.49
CA GLU A 205 -14.73 17.50 -6.08
C GLU A 205 -15.76 16.58 -5.42
N TRP A 206 -15.31 15.43 -4.92
CA TRP A 206 -16.14 14.41 -4.26
C TRP A 206 -16.40 14.67 -2.77
N GLU A 207 -16.03 15.85 -2.27
CA GLU A 207 -16.09 16.21 -0.84
C GLU A 207 -15.40 15.17 0.08
N CYS A 208 -14.44 14.42 -0.48
CA CYS A 208 -13.72 13.36 0.23
C CYS A 208 -12.29 13.83 0.48
N LYS A 209 -12.03 14.38 1.68
CA LYS A 209 -10.71 14.92 2.01
C LYS A 209 -9.63 13.82 2.03
N PRO A 210 -8.49 14.02 1.34
CA PRO A 210 -7.33 13.14 1.45
C PRO A 210 -6.82 13.08 2.89
N ASP A 211 -6.38 11.90 3.34
CA ASP A 211 -5.76 11.72 4.65
C ASP A 211 -4.25 11.50 4.53
N VAL A 212 -3.58 11.32 5.67
CA VAL A 212 -2.14 11.04 5.73
C VAL A 212 -1.76 9.80 4.90
N ILE A 213 -2.64 8.80 4.80
CA ILE A 213 -2.40 7.57 4.02
C ILE A 213 -2.47 7.90 2.53
N THR A 214 -3.47 8.69 2.10
CA THR A 214 -3.59 9.18 0.73
C THR A 214 -2.31 9.91 0.32
N TYR A 215 -1.93 10.95 1.06
CA TYR A 215 -0.75 11.76 0.75
C TYR A 215 0.53 10.94 0.71
N ASN A 216 0.78 10.09 1.72
CA ASN A 216 1.99 9.26 1.76
C ASN A 216 2.06 8.27 0.58
N SER A 217 0.92 7.73 0.14
CA SER A 217 0.86 6.82 -1.02
C SER A 217 1.23 7.55 -2.31
N VAL A 218 0.74 8.78 -2.50
CA VAL A 218 1.08 9.60 -3.68
C VAL A 218 2.52 10.11 -3.61
N LEU A 219 3.02 10.53 -2.45
CA LEU A 219 4.42 10.92 -2.27
C LEU A 219 5.38 9.78 -2.60
N ASP A 220 5.08 8.54 -2.19
CA ASP A 220 5.91 7.38 -2.52
C ASP A 220 5.99 7.13 -4.02
N ILE A 221 4.86 7.12 -4.73
CA ILE A 221 4.88 6.84 -6.17
C ILE A 221 5.61 7.94 -6.94
N LEU A 222 5.43 9.22 -6.57
CA LEU A 222 6.17 10.33 -7.17
C LEU A 222 7.67 10.20 -6.91
N GLY A 223 8.05 9.86 -5.68
CA GLY A 223 9.44 9.61 -5.30
C GLY A 223 10.06 8.42 -6.05
N ARG A 224 9.30 7.34 -6.29
CA ARG A 224 9.73 6.18 -7.10
C ARG A 224 9.85 6.53 -8.58
N ALA A 225 9.00 7.41 -9.09
CA ALA A 225 9.03 7.90 -10.47
C ALA A 225 10.13 8.95 -10.71
N GLY A 226 10.68 9.55 -9.65
CA GLY A 226 11.67 10.62 -9.75
C GLY A 226 11.07 11.99 -10.06
N LEU A 227 9.75 12.14 -9.93
CA LEU A 227 8.99 13.38 -10.12
C LEU A 227 9.12 14.27 -8.88
N VAL A 228 10.31 14.84 -8.72
CA VAL A 228 10.72 15.55 -7.50
C VAL A 228 9.92 16.83 -7.28
N ASN A 229 9.63 17.57 -8.34
CA ASN A 229 8.97 18.87 -8.24
C ASN A 229 7.52 18.69 -7.78
N GLU A 230 6.82 17.72 -8.37
CA GLU A 230 5.47 17.31 -8.03
C GLU A 230 5.41 16.78 -6.59
N MET A 231 6.40 15.97 -6.18
CA MET A 231 6.51 15.47 -4.81
C MET A 231 6.66 16.59 -3.79
N LEU A 232 7.47 17.62 -4.08
CA LEU A 232 7.65 18.78 -3.20
C LEU A 232 6.42 19.69 -3.16
N ALA A 233 5.76 19.90 -4.31
CA ALA A 233 4.52 20.66 -4.38
C ALA A 233 3.42 19.97 -3.55
N LEU A 234 3.32 18.64 -3.66
CA LEU A 234 2.38 17.85 -2.88
C LEU A 234 2.70 17.90 -1.37
N LEU A 235 3.97 17.79 -0.99
CA LEU A 235 4.39 17.93 0.40
C LEU A 235 4.04 19.33 0.95
N SER A 236 4.18 20.38 0.15
CA SER A 236 3.82 21.75 0.54
C SER A 236 2.30 21.88 0.73
N THR A 237 1.51 21.29 -0.19
CA THR A 237 0.05 21.22 -0.06
C THR A 237 -0.36 20.49 1.23
N MET A 238 0.31 19.38 1.56
CA MET A 238 0.04 18.63 2.80
C MET A 238 0.41 19.43 4.06
N LYS A 239 1.40 20.33 4.00
CA LYS A 239 1.78 21.20 5.13
C LYS A 239 0.79 22.35 5.34
N GLU A 240 0.16 22.82 4.27
CA GLU A 240 -0.85 23.88 4.32
C GLU A 240 -2.22 23.34 4.80
N ASP A 241 -2.45 22.03 4.66
CA ASP A 241 -3.66 21.38 5.13
C ASP A 241 -3.66 21.22 6.66
N CYS A 242 -4.53 21.98 7.32
CA CYS A 242 -4.66 21.96 8.79
C CYS A 242 -5.23 20.64 9.33
N ASP A 243 -5.95 19.87 8.50
CA ASP A 243 -6.58 18.61 8.91
C ASP A 243 -5.58 17.43 8.88
N VAL A 244 -4.38 17.62 8.34
CA VAL A 244 -3.40 16.55 8.08
C VAL A 244 -2.08 16.84 8.79
N SER A 245 -1.72 15.98 9.75
CA SER A 245 -0.44 16.09 10.45
C SER A 245 0.65 15.27 9.77
N LEU A 246 1.75 15.93 9.40
CA LEU A 246 2.95 15.25 8.92
C LEU A 246 3.53 14.37 10.04
N ASN A 247 4.00 13.19 9.65
CA ASN A 247 4.61 12.25 10.59
C ASN A 247 5.93 11.69 10.05
N ILE A 248 6.55 10.80 10.82
CA ILE A 248 7.81 10.17 10.45
C ILE A 248 7.72 9.38 9.13
N ILE A 249 6.55 8.81 8.82
CA ILE A 249 6.32 8.08 7.57
C ILE A 249 6.38 9.04 6.38
N THR A 250 5.77 10.22 6.50
CA THR A 250 5.81 11.27 5.47
C THR A 250 7.24 11.70 5.17
N TYR A 251 8.00 12.09 6.19
CA TYR A 251 9.38 12.54 6.01
C TYR A 251 10.29 11.43 5.47
N ASN A 252 10.18 10.20 5.97
CA ASN A 252 10.95 9.07 5.46
C ASN A 252 10.63 8.76 3.99
N THR A 253 9.36 8.91 3.59
CA THR A 253 8.93 8.71 2.20
C THR A 253 9.60 9.74 1.28
N VAL A 254 9.51 11.03 1.62
CA VAL A 254 10.11 12.10 0.81
C VAL A 254 11.64 12.05 0.83
N LEU A 255 12.27 11.81 1.99
CA LEU A 255 13.73 11.64 2.09
C LEU A 255 14.23 10.50 1.19
N ASN A 256 13.54 9.37 1.18
CA ASN A 256 13.88 8.25 0.31
C ASN A 256 13.69 8.58 -1.18
N GLY A 257 12.63 9.31 -1.53
CA GLY A 257 12.40 9.84 -2.88
C GLY A 257 13.55 10.75 -3.34
N MET A 258 13.92 11.73 -2.51
CA MET A 258 15.02 12.67 -2.79
C MET A 258 16.36 11.97 -2.95
N ARG A 259 16.67 11.03 -2.08
CA ARG A 259 17.89 10.22 -2.12
C ARG A 259 17.99 9.41 -3.42
N LYS A 260 16.89 8.79 -3.85
CA LYS A 260 16.83 8.03 -5.12
C LYS A 260 16.97 8.95 -6.33
N ALA A 261 16.35 10.12 -6.30
CA ALA A 261 16.46 11.15 -7.34
C ALA A 261 17.80 11.94 -7.30
N CYS A 262 18.75 11.51 -6.46
CA CYS A 262 20.07 12.13 -6.27
C CYS A 262 20.03 13.63 -5.90
N ARG A 263 18.94 14.09 -5.26
CA ARG A 263 18.78 15.47 -4.76
C ARG A 263 19.35 15.60 -3.35
N PHE A 264 20.63 15.26 -3.18
CA PHE A 264 21.24 15.06 -1.87
C PHE A 264 21.19 16.29 -0.94
N GLY A 265 21.32 17.50 -1.49
CA GLY A 265 21.23 18.73 -0.70
C GLY A 265 19.86 18.92 -0.03
N MET A 266 18.79 18.46 -0.70
CA MET A 266 17.43 18.55 -0.14
C MET A 266 17.20 17.57 1.01
N CYS A 267 17.92 16.45 1.05
CA CYS A 267 17.80 15.50 2.15
C CYS A 267 18.17 16.13 3.51
N LEU A 268 19.21 16.99 3.55
CA LEU A 268 19.59 17.67 4.79
C LEU A 268 18.56 18.73 5.20
N VAL A 269 18.01 19.47 4.23
CA VAL A 269 16.96 20.47 4.49
C VAL A 269 15.72 19.81 5.09
N LEU A 270 15.23 18.73 4.47
CA LEU A 270 14.07 17.98 4.96
C LEU A 270 14.32 17.31 6.31
N TYR A 271 15.54 16.84 6.56
CA TYR A 271 15.91 16.29 7.87
C TYR A 271 15.86 17.35 8.97
N ASN A 272 16.43 18.53 8.71
CA ASN A 272 16.42 19.63 9.68
C ASN A 272 14.99 20.12 9.92
N GLU A 273 14.17 20.22 8.87
CA GLU A 273 12.75 20.54 8.98
C GLU A 273 12.01 19.53 9.87
N MET A 274 12.20 18.23 9.62
CA MET A 274 11.60 17.15 10.43
C MET A 274 11.95 17.32 11.92
N VAL A 275 13.21 17.59 12.24
CA VAL A 275 13.68 17.81 13.62
C VAL A 275 13.07 19.09 14.21
N GLN A 276 12.97 20.18 13.44
CA GLN A 276 12.33 21.44 13.88
C GLN A 276 10.84 21.27 14.15
N CYS A 277 10.15 20.41 13.40
CA CYS A 277 8.76 20.03 13.64
C CYS A 277 8.60 19.09 14.86
N GLY A 278 9.67 18.75 15.58
CA GLY A 278 9.63 17.85 16.73
C GLY A 278 9.43 16.37 16.37
N ILE A 279 9.61 16.00 15.10
CA ILE A 279 9.51 14.60 14.65
C ILE A 279 10.88 13.95 14.81
N GLU A 280 10.94 12.92 15.66
CA GLU A 280 12.20 12.25 15.96
C GLU A 280 12.71 11.42 14.76
N PRO A 281 13.96 11.64 14.31
CA PRO A 281 14.54 10.81 13.25
C PRO A 281 14.74 9.37 13.68
N ASP A 282 14.42 8.43 12.80
CA ASP A 282 14.66 7.00 13.02
C ASP A 282 15.82 6.45 12.16
N LEU A 283 16.00 5.13 12.21
CA LEU A 283 16.95 4.41 11.38
C LEU A 283 16.81 4.73 9.89
N LEU A 284 15.58 4.82 9.36
CA LEU A 284 15.34 5.15 7.96
C LEU A 284 15.78 6.58 7.64
N SER A 285 15.43 7.55 8.48
CA SER A 285 15.83 8.95 8.33
C SER A 285 17.35 9.09 8.31
N TYR A 286 18.04 8.53 9.32
CA TYR A 286 19.50 8.58 9.41
C TYR A 286 20.16 7.88 8.23
N THR A 287 19.70 6.68 7.85
CA THR A 287 20.25 5.96 6.71
C THR A 287 20.14 6.78 5.43
N ALA A 288 18.99 7.42 5.20
CA ALA A 288 18.77 8.20 4.00
C ALA A 288 19.66 9.45 3.93
N VAL A 289 19.79 10.18 5.03
CA VAL A 289 20.52 11.45 5.09
C VAL A 289 22.04 11.22 5.10
N ILE A 290 22.54 10.24 5.87
CA ILE A 290 23.96 9.87 5.90
C ILE A 290 24.43 9.41 4.51
N ASP A 291 23.67 8.52 3.84
CA ASP A 291 23.98 8.09 2.47
C ASP A 291 24.01 9.29 1.51
N SER A 292 23.01 10.17 1.59
CA SER A 292 22.92 11.36 0.74
C SER A 292 24.09 12.33 0.95
N LEU A 293 24.44 12.63 2.20
CA LEU A 293 25.55 13.52 2.53
C LEU A 293 26.88 12.92 2.08
N GLY A 294 27.13 11.64 2.35
CA GLY A 294 28.32 10.94 1.89
C GLY A 294 28.47 10.97 0.37
N ARG A 295 27.37 10.78 -0.38
CA ARG A 295 27.36 10.84 -1.86
C ARG A 295 27.51 12.26 -2.42
N SER A 296 27.06 13.28 -1.68
CA SER A 296 27.27 14.69 -2.04
C SER A 296 28.68 15.22 -1.74
N GLY A 297 29.51 14.43 -1.06
CA GLY A 297 30.85 14.83 -0.63
C GLY A 297 30.88 15.56 0.73
N ASN A 298 29.73 15.79 1.37
CA ASN A 298 29.65 16.36 2.72
C ASN A 298 29.92 15.29 3.80
N VAL A 299 31.11 14.72 3.76
CA VAL A 299 31.52 13.60 4.62
C VAL A 299 31.58 13.98 6.10
N LYS A 300 31.94 15.24 6.40
CA LYS A 300 32.00 15.74 7.77
C LYS A 300 30.63 15.69 8.45
N GLU A 301 29.60 16.18 7.78
CA GLU A 301 28.24 16.17 8.31
C GLU A 301 27.66 14.76 8.38
N SER A 302 27.99 13.93 7.39
CA SER A 302 27.65 12.50 7.38
C SER A 302 28.18 11.77 8.62
N LEU A 303 29.43 12.05 9.03
CA LEU A 303 30.02 11.48 10.25
C LEU A 303 29.40 12.05 11.52
N ARG A 304 29.06 13.35 11.54
CA ARG A 304 28.37 13.98 12.69
C ARG A 304 27.04 13.28 12.97
N LEU A 305 26.22 13.08 11.93
CA LEU A 305 24.94 12.40 12.06
C LEU A 305 25.08 10.92 12.43
N PHE A 306 26.15 10.25 12.01
CA PHE A 306 26.45 8.88 12.43
C PHE A 306 26.73 8.78 13.94
N GLU A 307 27.52 9.70 14.49
CA GLU A 307 27.76 9.75 15.93
C GLU A 307 26.49 10.14 16.71
N GLU A 308 25.71 11.10 16.18
CA GLU A 308 24.41 11.47 16.76
C GLU A 308 23.45 10.26 16.82
N MET A 309 23.36 9.49 15.74
CA MET A 309 22.56 8.26 15.67
C MET A 309 22.95 7.26 16.78
N LYS A 310 24.27 7.05 17.00
CA LYS A 310 24.78 6.19 18.07
C LYS A 310 24.47 6.74 19.46
N GLN A 311 24.63 8.06 19.68
CA GLN A 311 24.31 8.72 20.95
C GLN A 311 22.83 8.56 21.32
N ARG A 312 21.95 8.63 20.33
CA ARG A 312 20.50 8.37 20.48
C ARG A 312 20.14 6.88 20.60
N GLN A 313 21.12 5.99 20.72
CA GLN A 313 20.92 4.54 20.86
C GLN A 313 20.20 3.90 19.65
N ILE A 314 20.26 4.54 18.48
CA ILE A 314 19.74 3.96 17.24
C ILE A 314 20.85 3.14 16.60
N ARG A 315 20.64 1.83 16.54
CA ARG A 315 21.62 0.87 16.00
C ARG A 315 21.92 1.15 14.53
N PRO A 316 23.17 1.42 14.14
CA PRO A 316 23.51 1.55 12.73
C PRO A 316 23.32 0.24 11.98
N SER A 317 22.91 0.33 10.71
CA SER A 317 22.86 -0.84 9.83
C SER A 317 24.17 -0.99 9.06
N VAL A 318 24.40 -2.19 8.50
CA VAL A 318 25.51 -2.43 7.57
C VAL A 318 25.49 -1.44 6.39
N TYR A 319 24.31 -0.97 5.97
CA TYR A 319 24.19 0.01 4.89
C TYR A 319 24.78 1.37 5.28
N VAL A 320 24.54 1.83 6.52
CA VAL A 320 25.10 3.09 7.03
C VAL A 320 26.62 3.03 7.06
N TYR A 321 27.19 1.96 7.60
CA TYR A 321 28.64 1.74 7.61
C TYR A 321 29.24 1.73 6.21
N ARG A 322 28.62 1.02 5.25
CA ARG A 322 29.09 0.97 3.86
C ARG A 322 29.06 2.34 3.20
N ALA A 323 27.98 3.10 3.36
CA ALA A 323 27.86 4.44 2.81
C ALA A 323 28.98 5.36 3.34
N LEU A 324 29.27 5.30 4.64
CA LEU A 324 30.35 6.05 5.27
C LEU A 324 31.73 5.64 4.74
N ILE A 325 32.03 4.34 4.73
CA ILE A 325 33.32 3.81 4.24
C ILE A 325 33.56 4.24 2.78
N ASP A 326 32.53 4.12 1.94
CA ASP A 326 32.63 4.50 0.52
C ASP A 326 32.81 6.01 0.35
N SER A 327 32.09 6.81 1.13
CA SER A 327 32.25 8.27 1.10
C SER A 327 33.65 8.73 1.54
N LEU A 328 34.20 8.11 2.60
CA LEU A 328 35.53 8.41 3.13
C LEU A 328 36.64 8.01 2.18
N LYS A 329 36.50 6.86 1.50
CA LYS A 329 37.43 6.44 0.44
C LYS A 329 37.43 7.44 -0.70
N LYS A 330 36.25 7.88 -1.15
CA LYS A 330 36.11 8.87 -2.23
C LYS A 330 36.68 10.23 -1.87
N SER A 331 36.62 10.63 -0.60
CA SER A 331 37.24 11.87 -0.11
C SER A 331 38.72 11.73 0.23
N GLY A 332 39.35 10.57 -0.02
CA GLY A 332 40.77 10.31 0.26
C GLY A 332 41.10 10.09 1.74
N ASN A 333 40.12 10.01 2.63
CA ASN A 333 40.34 9.84 4.07
C ASN A 333 40.39 8.34 4.46
N PHE A 334 41.42 7.65 3.95
CA PHE A 334 41.56 6.20 4.08
C PHE A 334 41.73 5.72 5.52
N LEU A 335 42.41 6.48 6.37
CA LEU A 335 42.60 6.13 7.79
C LEU A 335 41.26 6.04 8.52
N ARG A 336 40.40 7.05 8.35
CA ARG A 336 39.07 7.05 8.94
C ARG A 336 38.20 5.94 8.34
N ALA A 337 38.32 5.67 7.03
CA ALA A 337 37.61 4.56 6.40
C ALA A 337 37.99 3.19 6.99
N LEU A 338 39.27 2.99 7.31
CA LEU A 338 39.75 1.78 8.00
C LEU A 338 39.20 1.69 9.42
N GLN A 339 39.22 2.78 10.19
CA GLN A 339 38.65 2.82 11.54
C GLN A 339 37.17 2.41 11.56
N ILE A 340 36.36 3.01 10.68
CA ILE A 340 34.93 2.66 10.55
C ILE A 340 34.75 1.21 10.05
N SER A 341 35.64 0.72 9.20
CA SER A 341 35.61 -0.68 8.75
C SER A 341 35.96 -1.66 9.87
N ASP A 342 36.85 -1.31 10.78
CA ASP A 342 37.21 -2.16 11.90
C ASP A 342 36.15 -2.08 13.01
N GLU A 343 35.53 -0.92 13.22
CA GLU A 343 34.32 -0.77 14.05
C GLU A 343 33.21 -1.73 13.57
N LEU A 344 32.93 -1.77 12.26
CA LEU A 344 31.94 -2.69 11.69
C LEU A 344 32.31 -4.18 11.93
N LYS A 345 33.58 -4.57 11.80
CA LYS A 345 34.01 -5.96 12.02
C LYS A 345 33.89 -6.39 13.48
N ASN A 346 34.14 -5.45 14.39
CA ASN A 346 34.09 -5.69 15.84
C ASN A 346 32.68 -5.56 16.41
N THR A 347 31.74 -4.96 15.66
CA THR A 347 30.34 -4.85 16.07
C THR A 347 29.64 -6.20 15.94
N SER A 348 28.97 -6.65 17.01
CA SER A 348 28.22 -7.90 16.99
C SER A 348 27.00 -7.80 16.06
N SER A 349 26.49 -8.94 15.57
CA SER A 349 25.28 -8.95 14.74
C SER A 349 24.03 -8.44 15.47
N VAL A 350 24.03 -8.46 16.81
CA VAL A 350 22.93 -7.98 17.65
C VAL A 350 22.91 -6.46 17.73
N ASP A 351 24.08 -5.82 17.65
CA ASP A 351 24.24 -4.36 17.74
C ASP A 351 24.03 -3.66 16.40
N LEU A 352 23.95 -4.43 15.30
CA LEU A 352 23.60 -3.94 13.98
C LEU A 352 22.08 -4.01 13.76
N ALA A 353 21.52 -2.96 13.16
CA ALA A 353 20.13 -3.00 12.75
C ALA A 353 19.89 -4.01 11.61
N GLY A 354 18.94 -4.91 11.82
CA GLY A 354 18.53 -5.93 10.86
C GLY A 354 17.36 -5.51 9.99
N PRO A 355 16.92 -6.35 9.03
CA PRO A 355 15.79 -6.06 8.14
C PRO A 355 14.47 -5.73 8.84
N GLN A 356 14.27 -6.22 10.08
CA GLN A 356 13.05 -5.97 10.85
C GLN A 356 13.06 -4.60 11.54
N ASP A 357 14.24 -4.03 11.84
CA ASP A 357 14.35 -2.70 12.46
C ASP A 357 13.89 -1.59 11.52
N PHE A 358 13.99 -1.81 10.21
CA PHE A 358 13.45 -0.91 9.19
C PHE A 358 11.91 -0.93 9.09
N LYS A 359 11.23 -1.86 9.77
CA LYS A 359 9.76 -2.02 9.71
C LYS A 359 9.02 -1.50 10.95
N LYS A 360 9.73 -0.94 11.93
CA LYS A 360 9.18 -0.60 13.26
C LYS A 360 7.96 0.35 13.24
N HIS A 361 7.77 1.16 12.20
CA HIS A 361 6.63 2.08 12.06
C HIS A 361 5.30 1.42 11.66
N LEU A 362 5.26 0.09 11.56
CA LEU A 362 4.10 -0.66 11.07
C LEU A 362 3.35 -1.45 12.14
N ARG A 363 3.80 -1.37 13.38
CA ARG A 363 3.07 -1.95 14.51
C ARG A 363 2.71 -0.82 15.45
N PRO A 364 1.43 -0.58 15.74
CA PRO A 364 1.09 0.30 16.85
C PRO A 364 1.78 -0.24 18.10
N HIS A 365 2.39 0.66 18.87
CA HIS A 365 2.92 0.29 20.18
C HIS A 365 1.77 -0.33 20.97
N ARG A 366 1.82 -1.65 21.19
CA ARG A 366 1.08 -2.26 22.30
C ARG A 366 1.67 -1.63 23.55
N ARG A 367 0.97 -0.65 24.10
CA ARG A 367 1.17 -0.21 25.48
C ARG A 367 0.69 -1.29 26.42
#